data_AF-A0A383RIT4-F1
#
_entry.id   AF-A0A383RIT4-F1
#
_cell.length_a   1.000
_cell.length_b   1.000
_cell.length_c   1.000
_cell.angle_alpha   90.00
_cell.angle_beta   90.00
_cell.angle_gamma   90.00
#
_symmetry.space_group_name_H-M   'P 1'
#
loop_
_entity.id
_entity.type
_entity.pdbx_description
1 polymer ?
#
loop_
_entity_poly.entity_id
_entity_poly.type
_entity_poly.pdbx_seq_one_letter_code
_entity_poly.pdbx_strand_id
1 'polypeptide(L)'
;MNEKTKKRMTLGALVLSAILVLPTGAFAAKSDSKSGTAGDVSTSATLSIHSDYASGTTSASDRAYCKVDVVYKYSWGLKGSVYKAEASDTAAYSTSASANASSDWVNPQSLSATAAHLVGYGSNSWTASTSVTY
;
A
#
# COMPACT_ATOMS: atom_id res chain seq x y z
N MET A 1 -28.77 -35.93 30.43
CA MET A 1 -28.65 -35.48 29.02
C MET A 1 -27.68 -36.43 28.32
N ASN A 2 -28.16 -37.22 27.35
CA ASN A 2 -27.41 -38.33 26.73
C ASN A 2 -26.12 -37.86 26.03
N GLU A 3 -25.03 -38.60 26.17
CA GLU A 3 -23.72 -38.28 25.54
C GLU A 3 -23.79 -38.12 24.02
N LYS A 4 -24.74 -38.81 23.37
CA LYS A 4 -24.99 -38.69 21.92
C LYS A 4 -25.40 -37.29 21.49
N THR A 5 -26.09 -36.53 22.35
CA THR A 5 -26.54 -35.17 22.03
C THR A 5 -25.42 -34.13 22.15
N LYS A 6 -24.45 -34.36 23.05
CA LYS A 6 -23.27 -33.50 23.20
C LYS A 6 -22.35 -33.57 21.98
N LYS A 7 -22.08 -34.77 21.45
CA LYS A 7 -21.21 -34.97 20.26
C LYS A 7 -21.77 -34.31 18.98
N ARG A 8 -23.09 -34.22 18.84
CA ARG A 8 -23.74 -33.62 17.66
C ARG A 8 -23.65 -32.08 17.64
N MET A 9 -23.63 -31.43 18.81
CA MET A 9 -23.45 -29.98 18.88
C MET A 9 -22.00 -29.54 18.60
N THR A 10 -21.02 -30.34 18.99
CA THR A 10 -19.60 -30.02 18.74
C THR A 10 -19.24 -30.10 17.26
N LEU A 11 -19.88 -31.01 16.50
CA LEU A 11 -19.64 -31.15 15.06
C LEU A 11 -20.25 -29.98 14.25
N GLY A 12 -21.41 -29.47 14.67
CA GLY A 12 -22.06 -28.32 14.01
C GLY A 12 -21.28 -27.01 14.19
N ALA A 13 -20.67 -26.80 15.36
CA ALA A 13 -19.83 -25.63 15.63
C ALA A 13 -18.53 -25.62 14.79
N LEU A 14 -18.00 -26.81 14.47
CA LEU A 14 -16.75 -26.96 13.71
C LEU A 14 -16.95 -26.72 12.19
N VAL A 15 -18.14 -27.00 11.66
CA VAL A 15 -18.50 -26.66 10.28
C VAL A 15 -18.80 -25.17 10.13
N LEU A 16 -19.40 -24.53 11.14
CA LEU A 16 -19.68 -23.09 11.10
C LEU A 16 -18.42 -22.22 11.23
N SER A 17 -17.40 -22.69 11.93
CA SER A 17 -16.09 -22.03 12.03
C SER A 17 -15.23 -22.17 10.77
N ALA A 18 -15.53 -23.15 9.90
CA ALA A 18 -14.89 -23.26 8.58
C ALA A 18 -15.48 -22.30 7.53
N ILE A 19 -16.75 -21.87 7.69
CA ILE A 19 -17.42 -20.96 6.73
C ILE A 19 -17.01 -19.48 6.95
N LEU A 20 -16.44 -19.15 8.12
CA LEU A 20 -15.87 -17.83 8.40
C LEU A 20 -14.42 -17.67 7.92
N VAL A 21 -13.81 -18.72 7.37
CA VAL A 21 -12.57 -18.59 6.60
C VAL A 21 -12.97 -18.13 5.20
N LEU A 22 -13.44 -16.89 5.11
CA LEU A 22 -13.48 -16.19 3.83
C LEU A 22 -12.09 -16.32 3.21
N PRO A 23 -11.98 -16.65 1.92
CA PRO A 23 -10.69 -16.66 1.27
C PRO A 23 -10.17 -15.22 1.33
N THR A 24 -9.28 -14.95 2.27
CA THR A 24 -8.31 -13.88 2.16
C THR A 24 -7.46 -14.28 0.97
N GLY A 25 -7.95 -14.00 -0.24
CA GLY A 25 -7.13 -14.08 -1.43
C GLY A 25 -5.96 -13.16 -1.12
N ALA A 26 -4.81 -13.75 -0.81
CA ALA A 26 -3.59 -13.02 -0.58
C ALA A 26 -3.28 -12.35 -1.93
N PHE A 27 -3.72 -11.12 -2.11
CA PHE A 27 -3.44 -10.35 -3.30
C PHE A 27 -1.93 -10.18 -3.36
N ALA A 28 -1.32 -10.62 -4.46
CA ALA A 28 0.12 -10.58 -4.62
C ALA A 28 0.58 -9.12 -4.66
N ALA A 29 1.40 -8.71 -3.69
CA ALA A 29 2.00 -7.39 -3.65
C ALA A 29 2.58 -7.04 -5.03
N LYS A 30 2.22 -5.86 -5.55
CA LYS A 30 2.72 -5.37 -6.83
C LYS A 30 3.48 -4.08 -6.61
N SER A 31 4.58 -3.92 -7.33
CA SER A 31 5.43 -2.74 -7.21
C SER A 31 5.83 -2.21 -8.57
N ASP A 32 6.03 -0.90 -8.64
CA ASP A 32 6.61 -0.21 -9.78
C ASP A 32 7.75 0.70 -9.29
N SER A 33 8.74 0.94 -10.13
CA SER A 33 9.92 1.72 -9.77
C SER A 33 10.45 2.53 -10.94
N LYS A 34 11.03 3.68 -10.63
CA LYS A 34 11.70 4.55 -11.59
C LYS A 34 13.01 5.06 -11.01
N SER A 35 13.95 5.37 -11.88
CA SER A 35 15.23 5.98 -11.51
C SER A 35 15.54 7.17 -12.39
N GLY A 36 16.43 8.05 -11.92
CA GLY A 36 16.91 9.19 -12.68
C GLY A 36 18.03 9.90 -11.96
N THR A 37 18.18 11.19 -12.25
CA THR A 37 19.19 12.05 -11.63
C THR A 37 18.64 13.46 -11.39
N ALA A 38 19.10 14.11 -10.33
CA ALA A 38 18.88 15.52 -10.03
C ALA A 38 20.26 16.21 -9.90
N GLY A 39 20.75 16.80 -10.99
CA GLY A 39 22.17 17.21 -11.08
C GLY A 39 23.06 15.96 -11.03
N ASP A 40 24.03 15.95 -10.12
CA ASP A 40 24.97 14.83 -9.95
C ASP A 40 24.48 13.74 -8.97
N VAL A 41 23.27 13.92 -8.40
CA VAL A 41 22.68 12.97 -7.45
C VAL A 41 21.80 11.97 -8.19
N SER A 42 22.08 10.68 -8.01
CA SER A 42 21.23 9.60 -8.54
C SER A 42 19.98 9.45 -7.69
N THR A 43 18.84 9.18 -8.34
CA THR A 43 17.53 9.13 -7.68
C THR A 43 16.80 7.84 -8.01
N SER A 44 15.97 7.39 -7.06
CA SER A 44 15.05 6.28 -7.25
C SER A 44 13.69 6.57 -6.61
N ALA A 45 12.66 6.03 -7.23
CA ALA A 45 11.28 6.06 -6.78
C ALA A 45 10.74 4.63 -6.81
N THR A 46 9.98 4.27 -5.80
CA THR A 46 9.29 2.98 -5.73
C THR A 46 7.90 3.18 -5.14
N LEU A 47 6.93 2.49 -5.73
CA LEU A 47 5.58 2.37 -5.19
C LEU A 47 5.26 0.89 -5.09
N SER A 48 4.80 0.48 -3.91
CA SER A 48 4.28 -0.86 -3.66
C SER A 48 2.85 -0.77 -3.18
N ILE A 49 2.01 -1.68 -3.63
CA ILE A 49 0.61 -1.79 -3.21
C ILE A 49 0.36 -3.20 -2.68
N HIS A 50 -0.29 -3.28 -1.53
CA HIS A 50 -0.69 -4.50 -0.84
C HIS A 50 -2.22 -4.56 -0.77
N SER A 51 -2.79 -5.54 -0.07
CA SER A 51 -4.24 -5.70 0.08
C SER A 51 -4.92 -4.52 0.77
N ASP A 52 -4.23 -3.87 1.70
CA ASP A 52 -4.80 -2.93 2.68
C ASP A 52 -4.02 -1.62 2.81
N TYR A 53 -2.92 -1.48 2.05
CA TYR A 53 -2.13 -0.26 2.02
C TYR A 53 -1.35 -0.10 0.72
N ALA A 54 -0.84 1.12 0.50
CA ALA A 54 0.19 1.41 -0.47
C ALA A 54 1.33 2.21 0.18
N SER A 55 2.56 1.92 -0.21
CA SER A 55 3.77 2.57 0.28
C SER A 55 4.57 3.14 -0.86
N GLY A 56 4.95 4.41 -0.77
CA GLY A 56 5.83 5.10 -1.70
C GLY A 56 7.15 5.44 -1.03
N THR A 57 8.25 5.28 -1.75
CA THR A 57 9.59 5.68 -1.29
C THR A 57 10.29 6.44 -2.42
N THR A 58 10.85 7.60 -2.08
CA THR A 58 11.76 8.36 -2.94
C THR A 58 13.12 8.38 -2.27
N SER A 59 14.18 8.11 -3.02
CA SER A 59 15.56 8.13 -2.52
C SER A 59 16.50 8.90 -3.44
N ALA A 60 17.58 9.37 -2.84
CA ALA A 60 18.67 10.11 -3.46
C ALA A 60 20.01 9.54 -2.96
N SER A 61 21.03 9.51 -3.81
CA SER A 61 22.35 8.99 -3.45
C SER A 61 23.13 9.87 -2.46
N ASP A 62 22.70 11.13 -2.26
CA ASP A 62 23.24 12.07 -1.28
C ASP A 62 22.08 12.90 -0.67
N ARG A 63 22.38 13.70 0.35
CA ARG A 63 21.41 14.57 1.04
C ARG A 63 20.81 15.57 0.07
N ALA A 64 19.50 15.43 -0.13
CA ALA A 64 18.70 16.23 -1.03
C ALA A 64 17.38 16.62 -0.34
N TYR A 65 16.59 17.47 -1.00
CA TYR A 65 15.18 17.57 -0.67
C TYR A 65 14.46 16.38 -1.29
N CYS A 66 13.72 15.60 -0.50
CA CYS A 66 12.94 14.46 -0.97
C CYS A 66 11.48 14.63 -0.58
N LYS A 67 10.58 14.36 -1.53
CA LYS A 67 9.13 14.33 -1.31
C LYS A 67 8.53 13.11 -1.99
N VAL A 68 7.53 12.54 -1.32
CA VAL A 68 6.65 11.52 -1.90
C VAL A 68 5.22 11.75 -1.44
N ASP A 69 4.29 11.72 -2.39
CA ASP A 69 2.85 11.75 -2.13
C ASP A 69 2.24 10.46 -2.67
N VAL A 70 1.53 9.70 -1.84
CA VAL A 70 0.91 8.42 -2.16
C VAL A 70 -0.59 8.54 -2.05
N VAL A 71 -1.29 8.05 -3.07
CA VAL A 71 -2.74 7.90 -3.10
C VAL A 71 -3.06 6.43 -3.29
N TYR A 72 -3.79 5.86 -2.34
CA TYR A 72 -4.26 4.48 -2.36
C TYR A 72 -5.77 4.45 -2.51
N LYS A 73 -6.26 3.74 -3.53
CA LYS A 73 -7.69 3.53 -3.80
C LYS A 73 -8.06 2.08 -3.55
N TYR A 74 -9.11 1.88 -2.79
CA TYR A 74 -9.59 0.57 -2.40
C TYR A 74 -11.13 0.56 -2.32
N SER A 75 -11.74 -0.62 -2.45
CA SER A 75 -13.17 -0.81 -2.20
C SER A 75 -13.42 -1.59 -0.93
N TRP A 76 -14.53 -1.31 -0.25
CA TRP A 76 -14.94 -2.03 0.95
C TRP A 76 -16.46 -2.09 1.08
N GLY A 77 -16.99 -3.20 1.58
CA GLY A 77 -18.43 -3.40 1.75
C GLY A 77 -19.18 -3.73 0.45
N LEU A 78 -20.36 -3.13 0.26
CA LEU A 78 -21.20 -3.37 -0.93
C LEU A 78 -20.48 -2.96 -2.22
N LYS A 79 -20.73 -3.72 -3.29
CA LYS A 79 -20.14 -3.54 -4.62
C LYS A 79 -20.35 -2.10 -5.13
N GLY A 80 -19.27 -1.32 -5.20
CA GLY A 80 -19.26 0.05 -5.75
C GLY A 80 -18.74 1.13 -4.83
N SER A 81 -18.58 0.87 -3.53
CA SER A 81 -18.00 1.86 -2.60
C SER A 81 -16.48 1.92 -2.79
N VAL A 82 -15.99 2.98 -3.42
CA VAL A 82 -14.56 3.25 -3.59
C VAL A 82 -14.14 4.31 -2.60
N TYR A 83 -13.12 3.97 -1.82
CA TYR A 83 -12.49 4.82 -0.82
C TYR A 83 -11.09 5.21 -1.28
N LYS A 84 -10.55 6.25 -0.64
CA LYS A 84 -9.25 6.82 -0.94
C LYS A 84 -8.54 7.11 0.38
N ALA A 85 -7.32 6.62 0.50
CA ALA A 85 -6.37 7.00 1.53
C ALA A 85 -5.20 7.74 0.90
N GLU A 86 -4.67 8.73 1.61
CA GLU A 86 -3.54 9.54 1.15
C GLU A 86 -2.51 9.67 2.25
N ALA A 87 -1.25 9.66 1.86
CA ALA A 87 -0.14 9.92 2.76
C ALA A 87 0.93 10.69 2.00
N SER A 88 1.63 11.56 2.70
CA SER A 88 2.77 12.27 2.14
C SER A 88 3.90 12.33 3.16
N ASP A 89 5.10 12.39 2.64
CA ASP A 89 6.29 12.65 3.43
C ASP A 89 7.18 13.65 2.69
N THR A 90 7.79 14.53 3.47
CA THR A 90 8.70 15.56 2.98
C THR A 90 9.88 15.64 3.92
N ALA A 91 11.04 15.27 3.41
CA ALA A 91 12.29 15.28 4.14
C ALA A 91 13.23 16.31 3.51
N ALA A 92 13.51 17.39 4.25
CA ALA A 92 14.52 18.35 3.86
C ALA A 92 15.91 17.82 4.24
N TYR A 93 16.84 17.85 3.30
CA TYR A 93 18.24 17.47 3.53
C TYR A 93 18.40 16.02 4.04
N SER A 94 17.72 15.09 3.38
CA SER A 94 17.71 13.65 3.66
C SER A 94 18.11 12.87 2.40
N THR A 95 18.46 11.60 2.55
CA THR A 95 18.66 10.69 1.41
C THR A 95 17.38 10.01 0.96
N SER A 96 16.28 10.14 1.71
CA SER A 96 15.00 9.53 1.35
C SER A 96 13.81 10.19 2.05
N ALA A 97 12.63 9.94 1.48
CA ALA A 97 11.31 10.20 2.06
C ALA A 97 10.39 8.98 1.78
N SER A 98 9.50 8.66 2.71
CA SER A 98 8.61 7.51 2.59
C SER A 98 7.22 7.81 3.16
N ALA A 99 6.18 7.48 2.41
CA ALA A 99 4.79 7.66 2.83
C ALA A 99 4.02 6.34 2.71
N ASN A 100 3.11 6.11 3.65
CA ASN A 100 2.28 4.90 3.71
C ASN A 100 0.80 5.27 3.88
N ALA A 101 0.00 4.97 2.87
CA ALA A 101 -1.44 5.20 2.87
C ALA A 101 -2.18 3.87 3.11
N SER A 102 -2.91 3.76 4.21
CA SER A 102 -3.60 2.52 4.61
C SER A 102 -5.11 2.69 4.57
N SER A 103 -5.83 1.59 4.37
CA SER A 103 -7.28 1.51 4.51
C SER A 103 -7.70 1.69 5.97
N ASP A 104 -8.83 2.37 6.19
CA ASP A 104 -9.46 2.47 7.52
C ASP A 104 -10.32 1.23 7.86
N TRP A 105 -10.48 0.33 6.89
CA TRP A 105 -11.35 -0.84 6.99
C TRP A 105 -10.56 -2.14 6.98
N VAL A 106 -11.10 -3.14 7.67
CA VAL A 106 -10.56 -4.52 7.68
C VAL A 106 -10.98 -5.26 6.41
N ASN A 107 -10.03 -5.97 5.79
CA ASN A 107 -10.21 -6.70 4.52
C ASN A 107 -10.73 -5.84 3.36
N PRO A 108 -10.10 -4.69 3.06
CA PRO A 108 -10.41 -3.94 1.86
C PRO A 108 -9.96 -4.71 0.61
N GLN A 109 -10.54 -4.38 -0.53
CA GLN A 109 -10.06 -4.83 -1.83
C GLN A 109 -9.28 -3.68 -2.48
N SER A 110 -7.96 -3.83 -2.59
CA SER A 110 -7.12 -2.89 -3.33
C SER A 110 -7.53 -2.79 -4.79
N LEU A 111 -7.54 -1.55 -5.30
CA LEU A 111 -7.85 -1.26 -6.70
C LEU A 111 -6.63 -0.68 -7.41
N SER A 112 -6.10 0.43 -6.89
CA SER A 112 -4.94 1.08 -7.47
C SER A 112 -4.21 1.96 -6.47
N ALA A 113 -2.96 2.26 -6.78
CA ALA A 113 -2.18 3.25 -6.07
C ALA A 113 -1.37 4.08 -7.06
N THR A 114 -1.16 5.34 -6.72
CA THR A 114 -0.32 6.26 -7.47
C THR A 114 0.61 6.96 -6.50
N ALA A 115 1.86 7.17 -6.90
CA ALA A 115 2.79 7.98 -6.15
C ALA A 115 3.43 9.04 -7.04
N ALA A 116 3.56 10.24 -6.48
CA ALA A 116 4.33 11.34 -7.07
C ALA A 116 5.60 11.51 -6.25
N HIS A 117 6.73 11.59 -6.95
CA HIS A 117 8.07 11.62 -6.38
C HIS A 117 8.78 12.88 -6.81
N LEU A 118 9.51 13.50 -5.89
CA LEU A 118 10.35 14.65 -6.19
C LEU A 118 11.65 14.57 -5.39
N VAL A 119 12.77 14.78 -6.08
CA VAL A 119 14.09 15.01 -5.48
C VAL A 119 14.63 16.35 -5.96
N GLY A 120 15.04 17.22 -5.06
CA GLY A 120 15.66 18.51 -5.35
C GLY A 120 17.09 18.58 -4.81
N TYR A 121 18.04 18.95 -5.67
CA TYR A 121 19.45 19.10 -5.31
C TYR A 121 20.05 20.35 -5.98
N GLY A 122 20.44 21.33 -5.16
CA GLY A 122 20.83 22.65 -5.64
C GLY A 122 19.69 23.31 -6.43
N SER A 123 19.95 23.71 -7.68
CA SER A 123 18.95 24.22 -8.62
C SER A 123 18.31 23.14 -9.50
N ASN A 124 18.73 21.88 -9.35
CA ASN A 124 18.24 20.77 -10.17
C ASN A 124 17.12 20.02 -9.44
N SER A 125 16.19 19.46 -10.20
CA SER A 125 15.13 18.61 -9.66
C SER A 125 14.84 17.44 -10.57
N TRP A 126 14.52 16.31 -9.96
CA TRP A 126 13.96 15.14 -10.61
C TRP A 126 12.54 14.90 -10.11
N THR A 127 11.62 14.66 -11.04
CA THR A 127 10.22 14.32 -10.72
C THR A 127 9.80 13.06 -11.46
N ALA A 128 9.07 12.19 -10.78
CA ALA A 128 8.52 10.99 -11.38
C ALA A 128 7.14 10.66 -10.81
N SER A 129 6.37 9.90 -11.58
CA SER A 129 5.15 9.25 -11.09
C SER A 129 5.20 7.75 -11.40
N THR A 130 4.78 6.95 -10.43
CA THR A 130 4.57 5.50 -10.56
C THR A 130 3.12 5.18 -10.27
N SER A 131 2.58 4.16 -10.93
CA SER A 131 1.20 3.75 -10.75
C SER A 131 1.10 2.24 -10.80
N VAL A 132 0.35 1.67 -9.87
CA VAL A 132 0.09 0.24 -9.82
C VAL A 132 -1.41 0.01 -9.72
N THR A 133 -1.92 -0.88 -10.57
CA THR A 133 -3.31 -1.33 -10.55
C THR A 133 -3.33 -2.84 -10.28
N TYR A 134 -4.28 -3.25 -9.44
CA TYR A 134 -4.62 -4.65 -9.16
C TYR A 134 -5.62 -5.20 -10.18
#